data_AF-A0A3M3B4K9-F1
#
_entry.id   AF-A0A3M3B4K9-F1
#
_cell.length_a   1.000
_cell.length_b   1.000
_cell.length_c   1.000
_cell.angle_alpha   90.00
_cell.angle_beta   90.00
_cell.angle_gamma   90.00
#
_symmetry.space_group_name_H-M   'P 1'
#
loop_
_entity.id
_entity.type
_entity.pdbx_description
1 polymer ?
#
loop_
_entity_poly.entity_id
_entity_poly.type
_entity_poly.pdbx_seq_one_letter_code
_entity_poly.pdbx_strand_id
1 'polypeptide(L)' 'STSRSPIALGHAIDHALSFSDNYGLGIPNFLYNVRPGQFDRVLICTETPRQAVPAELIEALNAEVICDE' A
#
# COMPACT_ATOMS: atom_id res chain seq x y z
N SER A 1 -4.43 12.02 -18.64
CA SER A 1 -3.79 12.22 -17.33
C SER A 1 -4.78 11.82 -16.27
N THR A 2 -4.57 10.69 -15.59
CA THR A 2 -5.40 10.26 -14.46
C THR A 2 -4.63 10.62 -13.19
N SER A 3 -5.05 11.65 -12.45
CA SER A 3 -4.48 11.91 -11.12
C SER A 3 -5.22 11.07 -10.09
N ARG A 4 -4.49 10.27 -9.30
CA ARG A 4 -5.05 9.64 -8.09
C ARG A 4 -4.88 10.62 -6.93
N SER A 5 -5.78 11.60 -6.82
CA SER A 5 -5.78 12.48 -5.64
C SER A 5 -6.12 11.66 -4.39
N PRO A 6 -5.40 11.84 -3.27
CA PRO A 6 -5.73 11.12 -2.05
C PRO A 6 -7.10 11.52 -1.52
N ILE A 7 -7.78 10.57 -0.89
CA ILE A 7 -8.95 10.86 -0.06
C ILE A 7 -8.42 11.66 1.15
N ALA A 8 -9.05 12.79 1.44
CA ALA A 8 -8.66 13.63 2.57
C ALA A 8 -8.87 12.88 3.90
N LEU A 9 -7.95 13.12 4.85
CA LEU A 9 -8.14 12.66 6.23
C LEU A 9 -9.31 13.39 6.88
N GLY A 10 -10.02 12.69 7.75
CA GLY A 10 -11.21 13.16 8.46
C GLY A 10 -12.43 12.25 8.24
N HIS A 11 -13.47 12.49 9.03
CA HIS A 11 -14.69 11.68 9.06
C HIS A 11 -14.40 10.19 9.26
N ALA A 12 -14.51 9.38 8.21
CA ALA A 12 -14.31 7.94 8.25
C ALA A 12 -12.87 7.52 7.90
N ILE A 13 -12.00 8.47 7.53
CA ILE A 13 -10.61 8.21 7.15
C ILE A 13 -9.68 8.77 8.23
N ASP A 14 -9.20 7.89 9.11
CA ASP A 14 -8.37 8.27 10.26
C ASP A 14 -6.87 8.10 10.02
N HIS A 15 -6.50 7.44 8.92
CA HIS A 15 -5.10 7.22 8.55
C HIS A 15 -4.95 7.07 7.04
N ALA A 16 -3.83 7.53 6.51
CA ALA A 16 -3.43 7.30 5.13
C ALA A 16 -1.93 7.06 5.06
N LEU A 17 -1.53 6.01 4.34
CA LEU A 17 -0.17 5.80 3.87
C LEU A 17 -0.12 6.12 2.38
N SER A 18 0.96 6.77 1.95
CA SER A 18 1.28 7.01 0.54
C SER A 18 2.54 6.24 0.20
N PHE A 19 2.52 5.52 -0.91
CA PHE A 19 3.65 4.71 -1.38
C PHE A 19 3.77 4.77 -2.90
N SER A 20 4.91 4.34 -3.41
CA SER A 20 5.21 4.35 -4.84
C SER A 20 4.24 3.47 -5.64
N ASP A 21 4.19 3.70 -6.95
CA ASP A 21 3.29 2.95 -7.82
C ASP A 21 3.75 1.50 -7.99
N ASN A 22 2.79 0.57 -7.99
CA ASN A 22 3.05 -0.85 -8.21
C ASN A 22 3.38 -1.16 -9.70
N TYR A 23 3.09 -0.23 -10.62
CA TYR A 23 3.16 -0.46 -12.07
C TYR A 23 4.16 0.47 -12.80
N GLY A 24 4.94 1.27 -12.06
CA GLY A 24 5.95 2.16 -12.64
C GLY A 24 5.41 3.37 -13.41
N LEU A 25 4.13 3.73 -13.25
CA LEU A 25 3.48 4.87 -13.91
C LEU A 25 3.79 6.22 -13.24
N GLY A 26 4.53 6.21 -12.13
CA GLY A 26 4.91 7.42 -11.39
C GLY A 26 3.75 8.10 -10.65
N ILE A 27 2.62 7.42 -10.51
CA ILE A 27 1.44 7.93 -9.78
C ILE A 27 1.34 7.19 -8.45
N PRO A 28 1.44 7.86 -7.28
CA PRO A 28 1.43 7.18 -5.99
C PRO A 28 0.12 6.42 -5.74
N ASN A 29 0.23 5.39 -4.92
CA ASN A 29 -0.88 4.63 -4.36
C ASN A 29 -1.10 5.02 -2.89
N PHE A 30 -2.33 4.82 -2.40
CA PHE A 30 -2.72 5.20 -1.05
C PHE A 30 -3.45 4.05 -0.35
N LEU A 31 -3.12 3.83 0.93
CA LEU A 31 -3.77 2.86 1.81
C LEU A 31 -4.39 3.59 2.99
N TYR A 32 -5.68 3.36 3.24
CA TYR A 32 -6.44 4.08 4.26
C TYR A 32 -6.79 3.20 5.45
N ASN A 33 -6.90 3.81 6.64
CA ASN A 33 -7.34 3.16 7.88
C ASN A 33 -6.53 1.92 8.30
N VAL A 34 -5.29 1.83 7.82
CA VAL A 34 -4.31 0.83 8.23
C VAL A 34 -3.08 1.57 8.76
N ARG A 35 -2.71 1.33 10.02
CA ARG A 35 -1.53 1.90 10.68
C ARG A 35 -0.43 0.84 10.85
N PRO A 36 0.85 1.21 10.76
CA PRO A 36 1.95 0.34 11.21
C PRO A 36 1.70 -0.19 12.63
N GLY A 37 1.85 -1.51 12.82
CA GLY A 37 1.63 -2.16 14.11
C GLY A 37 0.17 -2.31 14.55
N GLN A 38 -0.81 -1.96 13.71
CA GLN A 38 -2.24 -2.17 14.02
C GLN A 38 -2.64 -3.65 14.05
N PHE A 39 -1.94 -4.48 13.28
CA PHE A 39 -2.22 -5.90 13.12
C PHE A 39 -0.99 -6.71 13.48
N ASP A 40 -1.18 -7.85 14.14
CA ASP A 40 -0.09 -8.77 14.48
C ASP A 40 0.57 -9.39 13.23
N ARG A 41 -0.20 -9.55 12.16
CA ARG A 41 0.26 -10.00 10.84
C ARG A 41 -0.46 -9.26 9.72
N VAL A 42 0.28 -8.90 8.68
CA VAL A 42 -0.24 -8.34 7.43
C VAL A 42 0.20 -9.24 6.27
N LEU A 43 -0.76 -9.63 5.43
CA LEU A 43 -0.53 -10.38 4.20
C LEU A 43 -0.89 -9.50 3.00
N ILE A 44 0.05 -9.33 2.07
CA ILE A 44 -0.20 -8.67 0.78
C ILE A 44 -0.21 -9.75 -0.28
N CYS A 45 -1.39 -10.09 -0.79
CA CYS A 45 -1.54 -11.00 -1.91
C CYS A 45 -1.49 -10.21 -3.23
N THR A 46 -0.69 -10.66 -4.18
CA THR A 46 -0.53 -9.98 -5.46
C THR A 46 -0.44 -10.97 -6.63
N GLU A 47 -1.04 -10.60 -7.76
CA GLU A 47 -0.92 -11.33 -9.03
C GLU A 47 0.34 -10.96 -9.81
N THR A 48 1.01 -9.88 -9.42
CA THR A 48 2.28 -9.43 -10.02
C THR A 48 3.48 -9.99 -9.24
N PRO A 49 4.68 -10.05 -9.84
CA PRO A 49 5.87 -10.45 -9.12
C PRO A 49 6.07 -9.63 -7.85
N ARG A 50 6.61 -10.24 -6.79
CA ARG A 50 6.85 -9.59 -5.49
C ARG A 50 7.53 -8.22 -5.60
N GLN A 51 8.44 -8.05 -6.55
CA GLN A 51 9.18 -6.80 -6.78
C GLN A 51 8.30 -5.63 -7.24
N ALA A 52 7.10 -5.91 -7.73
CA ALA A 52 6.10 -4.89 -8.06
C ALA A 52 5.36 -4.36 -6.82
N VAL A 53 5.49 -5.00 -5.65
CA VAL A 53 4.99 -4.46 -4.38
C VAL A 53 6.07 -3.55 -3.78
N PRO A 54 5.76 -2.27 -3.51
CA PRO A 54 6.73 -1.32 -2.98
C PRO A 54 7.35 -1.76 -1.66
N ALA A 55 8.68 -1.73 -1.59
CA ALA A 55 9.44 -2.14 -0.41
C ALA A 55 9.04 -1.29 0.82
N GLU A 56 8.80 0.02 0.64
CA GLU A 56 8.39 0.89 1.74
C GLU A 56 7.03 0.49 2.35
N LEU A 57 6.12 -0.08 1.55
CA LEU A 57 4.84 -0.57 2.05
C LEU A 57 5.01 -1.86 2.86
N ILE A 58 5.84 -2.77 2.36
CA ILE A 58 6.15 -4.04 3.03
C ILE A 58 6.81 -3.77 4.39
N GLU A 59 7.80 -2.89 4.42
CA GLU A 59 8.52 -2.50 5.63
C GLU A 59 7.60 -1.77 6.63
N ALA A 60 6.83 -0.78 6.17
CA ALA A 60 5.93 -0.01 7.04
C ALA A 60 4.86 -0.89 7.71
N LEU A 61 4.41 -1.94 7.04
CA LEU A 61 3.37 -2.84 7.55
C LEU A 61 3.93 -4.11 8.18
N ASN A 62 5.24 -4.33 8.14
CA ASN A 62 5.88 -5.62 8.46
C ASN A 62 5.14 -6.78 7.77
N ALA A 63 4.88 -6.61 6.47
CA ALA A 63 3.99 -7.50 5.72
C ALA A 63 4.73 -8.67 5.07
N GLU A 64 4.02 -9.79 4.94
CA GLU A 64 4.40 -10.92 4.10
C GLU A 64 3.74 -10.77 2.74
N VAL A 65 4.51 -10.87 1.65
CA VAL A 65 3.96 -10.84 0.28
C VAL A 65 3.78 -12.27 -0.21
N ILE A 66 2.56 -12.58 -0.63
CA ILE A 66 2.17 -13.84 -1.25
C ILE A 66 1.89 -13.55 -2.73
N CYS A 67 2.63 -14.21 -3.61
CA CYS A 67 2.44 -14.13 -5.06
C CYS A 67 2.54 -15.55 -5.64
N ASP A 68 1.74 -15.83 -6.66
CA ASP A 68 1.90 -17.05 -7.45
C ASP A 68 3.16 -16.88 -8.32
N GLU A 69 4.07 -17.87 -8.28
CA GLU A 69 5.27 -17.90 -9.12
C GLU A 69 4.94 -18.06 -10.62
#